data_AF-A0A952V629-F1
#
_entry.id   AF-A0A952V629-F1
#
_cell.length_a   1.000
_cell.length_b   1.000
_cell.length_c   1.000
_cell.angle_alpha   90.00
_cell.angle_beta   90.00
_cell.angle_gamma   90.00
#
_symmetry.space_group_name_H-M   'P 1'
#
loop_
_entity.id
_entity.type
_entity.pdbx_description
1 polymer ?
#
loop_
_entity_poly.entity_id
_entity_poly.type
_entity_poly.pdbx_seq_one_letter_code
_entity_poly.pdbx_strand_id
1 'polypeptide(L)'
;MLTRITAISILLISLLFAAGEAVGQKRNTAKRKPTAVKAQQPTPAPSPASEVAENTEEPVPVKRNDRPKGSPSAETPSEKPQTKATAVYEYLFFQPNFALSRVLVRHNDLGKGTVEFLRSDQDEPVTEPIEISETALARINASLAELRFLESSESYQHEKDFSHLGTVRITYSKGERSRTAEFNWTDNQFAKSLAGEYRKVANQFIWQFDMTLARENQPLESPKLIARLDTFLKRNEISDPVQMLPLLNELANDERLPLIARNHTLRLIEQIKKKAK
;
A
#
# COMPACT_ATOMS: atom_id res chain seq x y z
N MET A 1 -43.35 -51.63 34.32
CA MET A 1 -43.61 -52.67 33.30
C MET A 1 -43.64 -52.00 31.93
N LEU A 2 -42.79 -52.46 31.01
CA LEU A 2 -42.80 -52.39 29.53
C LEU A 2 -41.32 -52.42 29.06
N THR A 3 -40.72 -53.61 28.86
CA THR A 3 -40.43 -54.26 27.54
C THR A 3 -39.60 -53.38 26.59
N ARG A 4 -38.30 -53.64 26.35
CA ARG A 4 -37.68 -54.60 25.37
C ARG A 4 -38.05 -54.22 23.90
N ILE A 5 -37.21 -54.20 22.85
CA ILE A 5 -35.90 -54.79 22.49
C ILE A 5 -35.58 -54.39 21.01
N THR A 6 -34.29 -54.19 20.63
CA THR A 6 -33.61 -54.36 19.27
C THR A 6 -34.07 -53.56 18.02
N ALA A 7 -33.30 -53.34 16.94
CA ALA A 7 -31.93 -53.65 16.51
C ALA A 7 -31.50 -52.77 15.29
N ILE A 8 -30.20 -52.48 15.26
CA ILE A 8 -29.22 -52.50 14.14
C ILE A 8 -29.77 -52.68 12.70
N SER A 9 -29.36 -51.79 11.78
CA SER A 9 -29.11 -52.15 10.38
C SER A 9 -27.97 -51.31 9.78
N ILE A 10 -26.85 -52.00 9.58
CA ILE A 10 -25.67 -51.61 8.82
C ILE A 10 -25.98 -51.90 7.35
N LEU A 11 -25.78 -50.95 6.43
CA LEU A 11 -25.73 -51.24 5.01
C LEU A 11 -24.34 -50.90 4.47
N LEU A 12 -23.52 -51.95 4.33
CA LEU A 12 -22.36 -52.00 3.45
C LEU A 12 -22.88 -52.22 2.02
N ILE A 13 -22.45 -51.40 1.06
CA ILE A 13 -22.31 -51.83 -0.34
C ILE A 13 -20.93 -51.43 -0.82
N SER A 14 -20.15 -52.46 -1.12
CA SER A 14 -18.82 -52.42 -1.70
C SER A 14 -18.87 -52.88 -3.17
N LEU A 15 -17.96 -52.28 -3.95
CA LEU A 15 -17.28 -52.79 -5.15
C LEU A 15 -17.99 -52.82 -6.52
N LEU A 16 -17.40 -52.10 -7.49
CA LEU A 16 -16.65 -52.60 -8.66
C LEU A 16 -16.30 -51.41 -9.59
N PHE A 17 -15.04 -50.96 -9.60
CA PHE A 17 -14.01 -51.20 -10.65
C PHE A 17 -14.35 -50.71 -12.07
N ALA A 18 -13.63 -49.67 -12.52
CA ALA A 18 -13.07 -49.62 -13.87
C ALA A 18 -11.85 -48.67 -13.90
N ALA A 19 -10.73 -49.22 -14.33
CA ALA A 19 -9.47 -48.54 -14.63
C ALA A 19 -9.59 -47.68 -15.91
N GLY A 20 -8.75 -46.64 -16.03
CA GLY A 20 -8.72 -45.77 -17.21
C GLY A 20 -7.55 -44.78 -17.20
N GLU A 21 -6.36 -45.33 -17.39
CA GLU A 21 -5.19 -44.80 -18.11
C GLU A 21 -4.64 -43.38 -17.81
N ALA A 22 -3.41 -43.41 -17.30
CA ALA A 22 -2.45 -42.32 -17.30
C ALA A 22 -1.97 -42.02 -18.74
N VAL A 23 -2.16 -40.78 -19.20
CA VAL A 23 -1.43 -40.24 -20.35
C VAL A 23 -0.27 -39.41 -19.85
N GLY A 24 0.93 -39.97 -19.99
CA GLY A 24 2.19 -39.33 -19.69
C GLY A 24 2.47 -38.14 -20.61
N GLN A 25 2.60 -36.97 -20.01
CA GLN A 25 3.05 -35.77 -20.71
C GLN A 25 4.57 -35.80 -20.85
N LYS A 26 5.04 -36.09 -22.07
CA LYS A 26 6.44 -36.10 -22.48
C LYS A 26 7.14 -34.79 -22.10
N ARG A 27 8.10 -34.87 -21.18
CA ARG A 27 9.13 -33.85 -20.96
C ARG A 27 10.08 -33.87 -22.15
N ASN A 28 9.98 -32.86 -23.03
CA ASN A 28 10.99 -32.58 -24.05
C ASN A 28 12.19 -31.90 -23.38
N THR A 29 13.15 -32.70 -22.93
CA THR A 29 14.48 -32.25 -22.53
C THR A 29 15.36 -32.09 -23.77
N ALA A 30 15.30 -30.91 -24.40
CA ALA A 30 16.27 -30.51 -25.40
C ALA A 30 17.62 -30.23 -24.71
N LYS A 31 18.55 -31.19 -24.82
CA LYS A 31 19.97 -31.04 -24.48
C LYS A 31 20.57 -29.89 -25.31
N ARG A 32 20.78 -28.72 -24.71
CA ARG A 32 21.72 -27.72 -25.22
C ARG A 32 23.10 -27.99 -24.61
N LYS A 33 24.05 -28.39 -25.46
CA LYS A 33 25.48 -28.39 -25.15
C LYS A 33 25.94 -26.94 -24.95
N PRO A 34 26.73 -26.62 -23.91
CA PRO A 34 27.40 -25.34 -23.81
C PRO A 34 28.70 -25.40 -24.63
N THR A 35 28.70 -24.77 -25.81
CA THR A 35 29.96 -24.45 -26.48
C THR A 35 30.38 -23.07 -26.02
N ALA A 36 31.32 -23.02 -25.08
CA ALA A 36 32.03 -21.81 -24.70
C ALA A 36 32.86 -21.33 -25.90
N VAL A 37 32.52 -20.16 -26.45
CA VAL A 37 33.44 -19.39 -27.27
C VAL A 37 33.81 -18.15 -26.47
N LYS A 38 35.06 -18.17 -26.01
CA LYS A 38 35.76 -17.13 -25.30
C LYS A 38 35.98 -15.96 -26.27
N ALA A 39 35.13 -14.93 -26.21
CA ALA A 39 35.41 -13.66 -26.88
C ALA A 39 36.44 -12.89 -26.05
N GLN A 40 37.66 -12.80 -26.58
CA GLN A 40 38.73 -11.99 -26.02
C GLN A 40 38.38 -10.51 -26.14
N GLN A 41 38.48 -9.85 -25.00
CA GLN A 41 38.41 -8.42 -24.80
C GLN A 41 39.69 -7.78 -25.37
N PRO A 42 39.61 -6.84 -26.35
CA PRO A 42 40.78 -6.07 -26.72
C PRO A 42 41.07 -5.03 -25.64
N THR A 43 42.26 -5.18 -25.05
CA THR A 43 42.91 -4.24 -24.14
C THR A 43 43.17 -2.90 -24.85
N PRO A 44 42.98 -1.75 -24.18
CA PRO A 44 43.21 -0.43 -24.76
C PRO A 44 44.70 -0.15 -25.01
N ALA A 45 45.02 0.43 -26.17
CA ALA A 45 46.33 1.00 -26.45
C ALA A 45 46.37 2.49 -26.04
N PRO A 46 47.48 2.98 -25.45
CA PRO A 46 47.58 4.29 -24.83
C PRO A 46 48.14 5.35 -25.80
N SER A 47 47.76 6.62 -25.59
CA SER A 47 48.54 7.80 -25.99
C SER A 47 47.95 9.07 -25.34
N PRO A 48 48.70 10.17 -25.21
CA PRO A 48 49.49 10.47 -24.01
C PRO A 48 49.01 11.72 -23.26
N ALA A 49 49.47 11.82 -22.02
CA ALA A 49 49.38 13.01 -21.19
C ALA A 49 50.10 14.21 -21.85
N SER A 50 49.52 15.40 -21.66
CA SER A 50 50.26 16.66 -21.67
C SER A 50 49.87 17.46 -20.44
N GLU A 51 50.89 18.12 -19.94
CA GLU A 51 51.09 18.65 -18.60
C GLU A 51 51.00 20.18 -18.63
N VAL A 52 50.33 20.75 -17.61
CA VAL A 52 50.55 22.04 -16.93
C VAL A 52 50.47 23.38 -17.70
N ALA A 53 49.56 24.25 -17.22
CA ALA A 53 49.83 25.63 -16.75
C ALA A 53 48.52 26.15 -16.11
N GLU A 54 48.39 26.37 -14.79
CA GLU A 54 48.93 27.45 -13.94
C GLU A 54 47.90 28.59 -13.69
N ASN A 55 47.49 28.67 -12.41
CA ASN A 55 47.08 29.82 -11.59
C ASN A 55 46.35 31.03 -12.19
N THR A 56 45.18 31.36 -11.62
CA THR A 56 44.84 32.74 -11.18
C THR A 56 43.73 32.68 -10.11
N GLU A 57 44.03 33.23 -8.93
CA GLU A 57 43.15 33.41 -7.76
C GLU A 57 42.10 34.52 -7.95
N GLU A 58 41.08 34.48 -7.09
CA GLU A 58 39.86 35.30 -6.99
C GLU A 58 40.09 36.84 -6.86
N PRO A 59 39.02 37.67 -6.93
CA PRO A 59 38.29 37.96 -5.68
C PRO A 59 36.77 38.08 -5.82
N VAL A 60 36.11 37.64 -4.74
CA VAL A 60 34.70 37.85 -4.39
C VAL A 60 34.42 39.34 -4.08
N PRO A 61 33.26 39.90 -4.46
CA PRO A 61 32.71 41.05 -3.76
C PRO A 61 31.44 40.71 -2.98
N VAL A 62 31.41 41.22 -1.75
CA VAL A 62 30.42 41.05 -0.68
C VAL A 62 29.31 42.10 -0.79
N LYS A 63 28.07 41.71 -0.40
CA LYS A 63 26.92 42.50 0.15
C LYS A 63 26.29 43.63 -0.69
N ARG A 64 24.96 43.54 -0.86
CA ARG A 64 24.02 44.53 -0.30
C ARG A 64 22.59 43.97 -0.14
N ASN A 65 22.14 43.88 1.11
CA ASN A 65 20.72 43.78 1.46
C ASN A 65 20.10 45.16 1.30
N ASP A 66 19.08 45.31 0.46
CA ASP A 66 18.12 46.41 0.57
C ASP A 66 16.71 45.86 0.23
N ARG A 67 15.88 45.72 1.28
CA ARG A 67 14.46 45.35 1.21
C ARG A 67 13.64 46.64 1.38
N PRO A 68 12.86 47.10 0.39
CA PRO A 68 11.92 48.19 0.59
C PRO A 68 10.76 47.76 1.50
N LYS A 69 10.50 48.55 2.54
CA LYS A 69 9.32 48.46 3.39
C LYS A 69 8.12 49.13 2.70
N GLY A 70 7.01 48.40 2.64
CA GLY A 70 5.67 48.93 2.91
C GLY A 70 4.84 49.37 1.70
N SER A 71 3.73 48.67 1.47
CA SER A 71 2.40 49.32 1.40
C SER A 71 1.30 48.32 1.85
N PRO A 72 0.20 48.81 2.45
CA PRO A 72 -0.75 48.02 3.23
C PRO A 72 -2.00 47.58 2.46
N SER A 73 -2.70 46.61 3.05
CA SER A 73 -4.10 46.20 2.83
C SER A 73 -4.52 45.69 1.45
N ALA A 74 -4.78 44.38 1.39
CA ALA A 74 -5.94 43.84 0.71
C ALA A 74 -6.60 42.80 1.63
N GLU A 75 -7.91 42.93 1.75
CA GLU A 75 -8.80 42.25 2.68
C GLU A 75 -8.78 40.73 2.51
N THR A 76 -8.74 40.01 3.64
CA THR A 76 -8.89 38.56 3.68
C THR A 76 -10.33 38.19 3.33
N PRO A 77 -10.58 37.33 2.33
CA PRO A 77 -11.90 36.78 2.07
C PRO A 77 -12.35 35.96 3.29
N SER A 78 -13.59 36.18 3.73
CA SER A 78 -14.23 35.47 4.85
C SER A 78 -14.01 33.96 4.77
N GLU A 79 -13.27 33.44 5.76
CA GLU A 79 -13.17 32.01 6.04
C GLU A 79 -14.58 31.48 6.34
N LYS A 80 -15.07 30.57 5.48
CA LYS A 80 -16.22 29.72 5.80
C LYS A 80 -15.91 28.99 7.11
N PRO A 81 -16.89 28.80 8.01
CA PRO A 81 -16.65 28.14 9.29
C PRO A 81 -16.03 26.76 9.05
N GLN A 82 -14.75 26.62 9.39
CA GLN A 82 -14.05 25.35 9.35
C GLN A 82 -14.70 24.44 10.39
N THR A 83 -15.33 23.37 9.92
CA THR A 83 -15.82 22.29 10.78
C THR A 83 -14.63 21.75 11.57
N LYS A 84 -14.54 22.09 12.86
CA LYS A 84 -13.46 21.62 13.73
C LYS A 84 -13.55 20.10 13.86
N ALA A 85 -12.43 19.44 13.58
CA ALA A 85 -12.31 18.00 13.79
C ALA A 85 -12.55 17.63 15.26
N THR A 86 -13.39 16.61 15.49
CA THR A 86 -13.81 16.20 16.85
C THR A 86 -13.27 14.84 17.30
N ALA A 87 -12.75 14.06 16.36
CA ALA A 87 -12.22 12.73 16.62
C ALA A 87 -10.87 12.51 15.92
N VAL A 88 -10.04 11.66 16.53
CA VAL A 88 -8.73 11.25 16.04
C VAL A 88 -8.70 9.74 15.94
N TYR A 89 -8.23 9.26 14.80
CA TYR A 89 -8.11 7.85 14.47
C TYR A 89 -6.66 7.55 14.18
N GLU A 90 -6.12 6.50 14.78
CA GLU A 90 -4.78 6.02 14.50
C GLU A 90 -4.79 4.50 14.28
N TYR A 91 -4.13 4.07 13.22
CA TYR A 91 -3.85 2.68 12.92
C TYR A 91 -2.34 2.52 12.76
N LEU A 92 -1.76 1.59 13.50
CA LEU A 92 -0.36 1.21 13.41
C LEU A 92 -0.27 -0.26 13.04
N PHE A 93 0.47 -0.57 11.98
CA PHE A 93 0.99 -1.89 11.70
C PHE A 93 2.50 -1.91 11.96
N PHE A 94 2.99 -2.99 12.57
CA PHE A 94 4.40 -3.18 12.85
C PHE A 94 4.83 -4.64 12.66
N GLN A 95 5.90 -4.84 11.88
CA GLN A 95 6.60 -6.10 11.71
C GLN A 95 8.06 -5.83 11.25
N PRO A 96 9.07 -5.89 12.15
CA PRO A 96 10.44 -5.49 11.82
C PRO A 96 11.07 -6.28 10.66
N ASN A 97 10.67 -7.53 10.47
CA ASN A 97 11.25 -8.39 9.44
C ASN A 97 10.59 -8.27 8.05
N PHE A 98 9.61 -7.36 7.90
CA PHE A 98 8.97 -7.12 6.61
C PHE A 98 9.62 -5.97 5.87
N ALA A 99 9.60 -6.04 4.53
CA ALA A 99 10.09 -4.97 3.66
C ALA A 99 9.37 -3.64 3.92
N LEU A 100 8.11 -3.70 4.38
CA LEU A 100 7.35 -2.59 4.92
C LEU A 100 7.16 -2.85 6.42
N SER A 101 8.06 -2.32 7.23
CA SER A 101 8.22 -2.72 8.62
C SER A 101 7.28 -1.99 9.57
N ARG A 102 6.89 -0.76 9.23
CA ARG A 102 5.94 0.03 9.99
C ARG A 102 5.05 0.84 9.06
N VAL A 103 3.76 0.92 9.40
CA VAL A 103 2.80 1.81 8.76
C VAL A 103 1.90 2.44 9.82
N LEU A 104 1.86 3.75 9.88
CA LEU A 104 1.00 4.53 10.76
C LEU A 104 0.06 5.39 9.91
N VAL A 105 -1.23 5.12 9.97
CA VAL A 105 -2.28 5.96 9.37
C VAL A 105 -2.92 6.77 10.50
N ARG A 106 -2.91 8.09 10.38
CA ARG A 106 -3.60 9.00 11.31
C ARG A 106 -4.55 9.89 10.54
N HIS A 107 -5.78 10.05 11.01
CA HIS A 107 -6.72 10.97 10.38
C HIS A 107 -7.75 11.52 11.38
N ASN A 108 -8.44 12.57 10.97
CA ASN A 108 -9.59 13.10 11.69
C ASN A 108 -10.92 12.53 11.17
N ASP A 109 -12.03 13.00 11.73
CA ASP A 109 -13.41 12.69 11.32
C ASP A 109 -13.78 13.16 9.91
N LEU A 110 -12.99 14.05 9.31
CA LEU A 110 -13.11 14.45 7.90
C LEU A 110 -12.23 13.60 6.97
N GLY A 111 -11.53 12.58 7.48
CA GLY A 111 -10.61 11.73 6.73
C GLY A 111 -9.28 12.36 6.35
N LYS A 112 -9.04 13.61 6.75
CA LYS A 112 -7.77 14.30 6.48
C LYS A 112 -6.74 13.89 7.52
N GLY A 113 -5.52 13.62 7.08
CA GLY A 113 -4.44 13.26 7.97
C GLY A 113 -3.16 12.88 7.25
N THR A 114 -2.48 11.85 7.76
CA THR A 114 -1.18 11.39 7.26
C THR A 114 -1.10 9.88 7.18
N VAL A 115 -0.33 9.37 6.23
CA VAL A 115 0.25 8.02 6.27
C VAL A 115 1.75 8.16 6.44
N GLU A 116 2.29 7.46 7.43
CA GLU A 116 3.71 7.36 7.71
C GLU A 116 4.13 5.91 7.55
N PHE A 117 5.20 5.62 6.81
CA PHE A 117 5.65 4.26 6.60
C PHE A 117 7.17 4.15 6.56
N LEU A 118 7.69 3.03 7.08
CA LEU A 118 9.10 2.71 7.12
C LEU A 118 9.36 1.43 6.33
N ARG A 119 10.35 1.48 5.44
CA ARG A 119 10.84 0.30 4.73
C ARG A 119 12.08 -0.25 5.43
N SER A 120 12.33 -1.55 5.31
CA SER A 120 13.46 -2.20 5.99
C SER A 120 14.84 -1.72 5.50
N ASP A 121 14.90 -1.12 4.32
CA ASP A 121 16.09 -0.55 3.69
C ASP A 121 16.26 0.95 3.97
N GLN A 122 15.44 1.52 4.85
CA GLN A 122 15.46 2.94 5.22
C GLN A 122 15.51 3.09 6.74
N ASP A 123 16.25 4.09 7.21
CA ASP A 123 16.34 4.42 8.65
C ASP A 123 15.25 5.41 9.08
N GLU A 124 14.73 6.21 8.16
CA GLU A 124 13.73 7.24 8.42
C GLU A 124 12.39 6.92 7.75
N PRO A 125 11.25 7.18 8.43
CA PRO A 125 9.95 6.96 7.85
C PRO A 125 9.58 8.07 6.85
N VAL A 126 8.90 7.69 5.78
CA VAL A 126 8.27 8.64 4.84
C VAL A 126 6.90 9.01 5.39
N THR A 127 6.56 10.31 5.39
CA THR A 127 5.25 10.81 5.83
C THR A 127 4.58 11.59 4.70
N GLU A 128 3.38 11.15 4.32
CA GLU A 128 2.58 11.77 3.26
C GLU A 128 1.21 12.22 3.77
N PRO A 129 0.69 13.38 3.34
CA PRO A 129 -0.68 13.76 3.62
C PRO A 129 -1.66 12.84 2.89
N ILE A 130 -2.77 12.53 3.55
CA ILE A 130 -3.84 11.72 2.97
C ILE A 130 -5.20 12.35 3.21
N GLU A 131 -6.14 11.99 2.35
CA GLU A 131 -7.56 12.27 2.51
C GLU A 131 -8.33 10.99 2.24
N ILE A 132 -8.82 10.33 3.29
CA ILE A 132 -9.61 9.10 3.18
C ILE A 132 -10.99 9.48 2.62
N SER A 133 -11.44 8.76 1.59
CA SER A 133 -12.74 9.03 0.98
C SER A 133 -13.89 8.78 1.96
N GLU A 134 -15.02 9.45 1.73
CA GLU A 134 -16.24 9.28 2.54
C GLU A 134 -16.71 7.82 2.59
N THR A 135 -16.56 7.07 1.48
CA THR A 135 -16.96 5.66 1.42
C THR A 135 -16.09 4.78 2.31
N ALA A 136 -14.78 5.05 2.37
CA ALA A 136 -13.84 4.35 3.24
C ALA A 136 -14.04 4.73 4.71
N LEU A 137 -14.22 6.02 5.01
CA LEU A 137 -14.57 6.49 6.35
C LEU A 137 -15.85 5.85 6.87
N ALA A 138 -16.87 5.71 6.03
CA ALA A 138 -18.12 5.04 6.41
C ALA A 138 -17.88 3.59 6.86
N ARG A 139 -17.00 2.84 6.19
CA ARG A 139 -16.65 1.46 6.57
C ARG A 139 -15.85 1.38 7.87
N ILE A 140 -14.92 2.33 8.07
CA ILE A 140 -14.17 2.47 9.33
C ILE A 140 -15.14 2.74 10.48
N ASN A 141 -16.01 3.74 10.32
CA ASN A 141 -16.97 4.14 11.35
C ASN A 141 -17.99 3.05 11.66
N ALA A 142 -18.48 2.32 10.64
CA ALA A 142 -19.36 1.18 10.84
C ALA A 142 -18.70 0.10 11.70
N SER A 143 -17.44 -0.25 11.40
CA SER A 143 -16.71 -1.26 12.19
C SER A 143 -16.49 -0.80 13.63
N LEU A 144 -16.14 0.48 13.86
CA LEU A 144 -15.99 1.05 15.20
C LEU A 144 -17.31 1.05 16.00
N ALA A 145 -18.44 1.31 15.33
CA ALA A 145 -19.75 1.31 15.95
C ALA A 145 -20.18 -0.10 16.38
N GLU A 146 -20.00 -1.11 15.52
CA GLU A 146 -20.30 -2.52 15.82
C GLU A 146 -19.43 -3.05 16.98
N LEU A 147 -18.18 -2.61 17.04
CA LEU A 147 -17.28 -2.93 18.15
C LEU A 147 -17.63 -2.20 19.45
N ARG A 148 -18.54 -1.21 19.41
CA ARG A 148 -18.77 -0.25 20.50
C ARG A 148 -17.43 0.24 21.06
N PHE A 149 -16.55 0.64 20.14
CA PHE A 149 -15.11 0.58 20.40
C PHE A 149 -14.69 1.35 21.64
N LEU A 150 -15.25 2.54 21.90
CA LEU A 150 -14.92 3.36 23.07
C LEU A 150 -15.53 2.86 24.38
N GLU A 151 -16.62 2.09 24.31
CA GLU A 151 -17.32 1.52 25.46
C GLU A 151 -16.85 0.10 25.81
N SER A 152 -16.15 -0.56 24.88
CA SER A 152 -15.70 -1.95 25.03
C SER A 152 -14.33 -2.04 25.69
N SER A 153 -14.15 -3.05 26.55
CA SER A 153 -12.86 -3.49 27.08
C SER A 153 -12.40 -4.83 26.51
N GLU A 154 -13.07 -5.33 25.45
CA GLU A 154 -12.77 -6.63 24.82
C GLU A 154 -11.33 -6.67 24.30
N SER A 155 -10.60 -7.74 24.61
CA SER A 155 -9.34 -8.04 23.92
C SER A 155 -9.67 -8.71 22.59
N TYR A 156 -9.17 -8.14 21.48
CA TYR A 156 -9.34 -8.73 20.16
C TYR A 156 -8.29 -9.80 19.84
N GLN A 157 -7.26 -9.94 20.67
CA GLN A 157 -6.19 -10.90 20.46
C GLN A 157 -6.72 -12.33 20.55
N HIS A 158 -6.44 -13.12 19.53
CA HIS A 158 -6.70 -14.56 19.53
C HIS A 158 -5.74 -15.30 20.49
N GLU A 159 -6.17 -16.46 20.99
CA GLU A 159 -5.42 -17.26 21.96
C GLU A 159 -4.02 -17.66 21.45
N LYS A 160 -3.92 -18.04 20.18
CA LYS A 160 -2.64 -18.32 19.52
C LYS A 160 -1.96 -17.03 19.06
N ASP A 161 -0.65 -16.98 19.27
CA ASP A 161 0.20 -15.89 18.81
C ASP A 161 0.58 -16.04 17.33
N PHE A 162 0.27 -15.00 16.54
CA PHE A 162 0.67 -14.86 15.15
C PHE A 162 1.50 -13.60 14.91
N SER A 163 2.28 -13.15 15.91
CA SER A 163 3.16 -11.98 15.85
C SER A 163 4.11 -11.96 14.63
N HIS A 164 4.47 -13.12 14.08
CA HIS A 164 5.24 -13.23 12.82
C HIS A 164 4.51 -12.66 11.58
N LEU A 165 3.18 -12.50 11.63
CA LEU A 165 2.39 -11.83 10.59
C LEU A 165 2.31 -10.31 10.79
N GLY A 166 2.85 -9.83 11.91
CA GLY A 166 2.82 -8.43 12.34
C GLY A 166 1.73 -8.14 13.37
N THR A 167 1.89 -7.02 14.05
CA THR A 167 0.98 -6.54 15.09
C THR A 167 0.25 -5.29 14.59
N VAL A 168 -1.05 -5.25 14.84
CA VAL A 168 -1.91 -4.10 14.60
C VAL A 168 -2.24 -3.44 15.93
N ARG A 169 -2.14 -2.12 15.99
CA ARG A 169 -2.65 -1.28 17.08
C ARG A 169 -3.60 -0.25 16.50
N ILE A 170 -4.80 -0.16 17.06
CA ILE A 170 -5.82 0.81 16.66
C ILE A 170 -6.14 1.68 17.87
N THR A 171 -6.01 2.98 17.69
CA THR A 171 -6.39 4.00 18.67
C THR A 171 -7.52 4.82 18.10
N TYR A 172 -8.57 5.02 18.89
CA TYR A 172 -9.68 5.90 18.54
C TYR A 172 -9.99 6.81 19.72
N SER A 173 -10.08 8.10 19.44
CA SER A 173 -10.33 9.15 20.42
C SER A 173 -11.45 10.07 19.94
N LYS A 174 -12.43 10.35 20.79
CA LYS A 174 -13.53 11.28 20.51
C LYS A 174 -13.93 12.03 21.78
N GLY A 175 -13.77 13.35 21.76
CA GLY A 175 -13.91 14.17 22.97
C GLY A 175 -12.89 13.72 24.04
N GLU A 176 -13.37 13.46 25.26
CA GLU A 176 -12.53 12.99 26.38
C GLU A 176 -12.32 11.47 26.41
N ARG A 177 -13.00 10.72 25.53
CA ARG A 177 -12.87 9.25 25.49
C ARG A 177 -11.79 8.84 24.51
N SER A 178 -10.94 7.91 24.93
CA SER A 178 -9.93 7.29 24.09
C SER A 178 -9.78 5.82 24.43
N ARG A 179 -9.56 4.98 23.42
CA ARG A 179 -9.19 3.58 23.60
C ARG A 179 -8.15 3.16 22.58
N THR A 180 -7.23 2.32 23.04
CA THR A 180 -6.27 1.60 22.19
C THR A 180 -6.53 0.10 22.29
N ALA A 181 -6.55 -0.59 21.16
CA ALA A 181 -6.58 -2.06 21.09
C ALA A 181 -5.41 -2.56 20.24
N GLU A 182 -4.75 -3.61 20.69
CA GLU A 182 -3.60 -4.22 20.02
C GLU A 182 -3.82 -5.72 19.85
N PHE A 183 -3.52 -6.23 18.66
CA PHE A 183 -3.63 -7.66 18.33
C PHE A 183 -2.79 -8.00 17.09
N ASN A 184 -2.29 -9.22 17.03
CA ASN A 184 -1.67 -9.79 15.82
C ASN A 184 -2.62 -10.69 15.02
N TRP A 185 -3.62 -11.27 15.69
CA TRP A 185 -4.69 -12.03 15.07
C TRP A 185 -5.98 -11.85 15.87
N THR A 186 -7.12 -11.90 15.18
CA THR A 186 -8.44 -11.77 15.79
C THR A 186 -9.49 -12.60 15.05
N ASP A 187 -10.39 -13.21 15.82
CA ASP A 187 -11.60 -13.85 15.30
C ASP A 187 -12.80 -12.89 15.27
N ASN A 188 -12.68 -11.71 15.89
CA ASN A 188 -13.71 -10.69 15.84
C ASN A 188 -13.79 -10.11 14.42
N GLN A 189 -14.91 -10.34 13.74
CA GLN A 189 -15.08 -9.99 12.33
C GLN A 189 -15.00 -8.48 12.09
N PHE A 190 -15.45 -7.65 13.03
CA PHE A 190 -15.41 -6.20 12.91
C PHE A 190 -14.02 -5.64 13.19
N ALA A 191 -13.29 -6.20 14.16
CA ALA A 191 -11.87 -5.85 14.38
C ALA A 191 -11.02 -6.23 13.16
N LYS A 192 -11.27 -7.40 12.57
CA LYS A 192 -10.64 -7.85 11.32
C LYS A 192 -10.98 -6.93 10.14
N SER A 193 -12.25 -6.51 10.03
CA SER A 193 -12.71 -5.59 8.98
C SER A 193 -12.08 -4.21 9.12
N LEU A 194 -12.00 -3.69 10.34
CA LEU A 194 -11.38 -2.40 10.65
C LEU A 194 -9.89 -2.38 10.29
N ALA A 195 -9.12 -3.36 10.78
CA ALA A 195 -7.71 -3.50 10.42
C ALA A 195 -7.51 -3.74 8.91
N GLY A 196 -8.41 -4.52 8.30
CA GLY A 196 -8.44 -4.76 6.86
C GLY A 196 -8.62 -3.48 6.07
N GLU A 197 -9.57 -2.63 6.45
CA GLU A 197 -9.83 -1.35 5.77
C GLU A 197 -8.63 -0.41 5.87
N TYR A 198 -8.02 -0.27 7.05
CA TYR A 198 -6.81 0.55 7.19
C TYR A 198 -5.62 0.02 6.39
N ARG A 199 -5.45 -1.30 6.27
CA ARG A 199 -4.43 -1.88 5.38
C ARG A 199 -4.66 -1.48 3.93
N LYS A 200 -5.92 -1.46 3.48
CA LYS A 200 -6.26 -1.03 2.12
C LYS A 200 -6.01 0.45 1.90
N VAL A 201 -6.33 1.29 2.89
CA VAL A 201 -6.02 2.73 2.88
C VAL A 201 -4.51 2.93 2.75
N ALA A 202 -3.73 2.27 3.59
CA ALA A 202 -2.27 2.31 3.53
C ALA A 202 -1.72 1.88 2.17
N ASN A 203 -2.14 0.73 1.65
CA ASN A 203 -1.71 0.23 0.34
C ASN A 203 -1.99 1.23 -0.78
N GLN A 204 -3.17 1.86 -0.75
CA GLN A 204 -3.56 2.86 -1.73
C GLN A 204 -2.62 4.07 -1.71
N PHE A 205 -2.41 4.69 -0.55
CA PHE A 205 -1.59 5.92 -0.47
C PHE A 205 -0.10 5.65 -0.63
N ILE A 206 0.42 4.54 -0.11
CA ILE A 206 1.83 4.14 -0.35
C ILE A 206 2.06 3.89 -1.85
N TRP A 207 1.11 3.25 -2.54
CA TRP A 207 1.22 3.08 -3.98
C TRP A 207 1.19 4.42 -4.73
N GLN A 208 0.33 5.37 -4.32
CA GLN A 208 0.27 6.71 -4.93
C GLN A 208 1.58 7.47 -4.76
N PHE A 209 2.20 7.37 -3.58
CA PHE A 209 3.52 7.90 -3.31
C PHE A 209 4.57 7.27 -4.23
N ASP A 210 4.68 5.93 -4.23
CA ASP A 210 5.67 5.20 -5.03
C ASP A 210 5.54 5.56 -6.53
N MET A 211 4.30 5.69 -7.02
CA MET A 211 4.00 6.05 -8.41
C MET A 211 4.36 7.49 -8.73
N THR A 212 4.08 8.44 -7.84
CA THR A 212 4.47 9.84 -8.00
C THR A 212 6.00 9.97 -8.03
N LEU A 213 6.69 9.29 -7.12
CA LEU A 213 8.16 9.28 -7.08
C LEU A 213 8.77 8.67 -8.34
N ALA A 214 8.23 7.54 -8.82
CA ALA A 214 8.69 6.89 -10.05
C ALA A 214 8.42 7.76 -11.28
N ARG A 215 7.26 8.42 -11.37
CA ARG A 215 6.93 9.35 -12.46
C ARG A 215 7.99 10.45 -12.61
N GLU A 216 8.51 10.94 -11.49
CA GLU A 216 9.47 12.03 -11.47
C GLU A 216 10.91 11.55 -11.68
N ASN A 217 11.32 10.50 -10.98
CA ASN A 217 12.73 10.13 -10.85
C ASN A 217 13.11 8.87 -11.64
N GLN A 218 12.19 7.92 -11.81
CA GLN A 218 12.46 6.62 -12.45
C GLN A 218 11.27 6.14 -13.31
N PRO A 219 10.91 6.84 -14.40
CA PRO A 219 9.69 6.54 -15.16
C PRO A 219 9.61 5.11 -15.70
N LEU A 220 10.77 4.47 -15.93
CA LEU A 220 10.89 3.08 -16.39
C LEU A 220 10.39 2.05 -15.38
N GLU A 221 10.26 2.40 -14.09
CA GLU A 221 9.68 1.51 -13.06
C GLU A 221 8.14 1.52 -13.07
N SER A 222 7.52 2.50 -13.74
CA SER A 222 6.05 2.63 -13.76
C SER A 222 5.30 1.37 -14.24
N PRO A 223 5.75 0.58 -15.24
CA PRO A 223 5.03 -0.64 -15.63
C PRO A 223 4.87 -1.63 -14.47
N LYS A 224 5.89 -1.77 -13.63
CA LYS A 224 5.87 -2.65 -12.45
C LYS A 224 4.92 -2.14 -11.38
N LEU A 225 4.86 -0.82 -11.16
CA LEU A 225 3.94 -0.21 -10.22
C LEU A 225 2.48 -0.33 -10.70
N ILE A 226 2.20 -0.12 -11.99
CA ILE A 226 0.85 -0.34 -12.54
C ILE A 226 0.43 -1.81 -12.42
N ALA A 227 1.34 -2.76 -12.67
CA ALA A 227 1.06 -4.19 -12.48
C ALA A 227 0.79 -4.56 -11.00
N ARG A 228 1.47 -3.89 -10.07
CA ARG A 228 1.20 -4.02 -8.63
C ARG A 228 -0.19 -3.50 -8.27
N LEU A 229 -0.59 -2.34 -8.80
CA LEU A 229 -1.95 -1.82 -8.59
C LEU A 229 -3.01 -2.79 -9.13
N ASP A 230 -2.81 -3.34 -10.32
CA ASP A 230 -3.72 -4.35 -10.89
C ASP A 230 -3.89 -5.54 -9.92
N THR A 231 -2.79 -6.00 -9.32
CA THR A 231 -2.84 -7.05 -8.30
C THR A 231 -3.65 -6.62 -7.07
N PHE A 232 -3.43 -5.41 -6.56
CA PHE A 232 -4.21 -4.87 -5.44
C PHE A 232 -5.70 -4.79 -5.77
N LEU A 233 -6.06 -4.31 -6.96
CA LEU A 233 -7.45 -4.21 -7.41
C LEU A 233 -8.13 -5.58 -7.57
N LYS A 234 -7.38 -6.60 -8.02
CA LYS A 234 -7.88 -7.98 -8.12
C LYS A 234 -8.10 -8.63 -6.76
N ARG A 235 -7.27 -8.31 -5.78
CA ARG A 235 -7.34 -8.85 -4.41
C ARG A 235 -8.21 -8.04 -3.46
N ASN A 236 -8.84 -6.96 -3.94
CA ASN A 236 -9.59 -6.03 -3.10
C ASN A 236 -8.73 -5.41 -1.98
N GLU A 237 -7.49 -5.04 -2.32
CA GLU A 237 -6.48 -4.47 -1.40
C GLU A 237 -6.34 -2.94 -1.53
N ILE A 238 -7.23 -2.29 -2.29
CA ILE A 238 -7.38 -0.83 -2.39
C ILE A 238 -8.69 -0.43 -1.69
N SER A 239 -8.66 0.66 -0.93
CA SER A 239 -9.79 1.10 -0.12
C SER A 239 -10.88 1.72 -0.99
N ASP A 240 -10.52 2.72 -1.80
CA ASP A 240 -11.43 3.37 -2.74
C ASP A 240 -10.76 3.51 -4.11
N PRO A 241 -10.96 2.52 -5.01
CA PRO A 241 -10.41 2.59 -6.37
C PRO A 241 -10.91 3.81 -7.16
N VAL A 242 -12.11 4.32 -6.89
CA VAL A 242 -12.69 5.46 -7.62
C VAL A 242 -11.91 6.73 -7.29
N GLN A 243 -11.46 6.88 -6.04
CA GLN A 243 -10.63 8.00 -5.61
C GLN A 243 -9.30 8.10 -6.40
N MET A 244 -8.80 6.98 -6.93
CA MET A 244 -7.54 6.95 -7.69
C MET A 244 -7.70 7.44 -9.15
N LEU A 245 -8.93 7.56 -9.65
CA LEU A 245 -9.17 7.89 -11.06
C LEU A 245 -8.49 9.18 -11.53
N PRO A 246 -8.45 10.30 -10.77
CA PRO A 246 -7.75 11.51 -11.22
C PRO A 246 -6.27 11.23 -11.54
N LEU A 247 -5.53 10.66 -10.60
CA LEU A 247 -4.13 10.30 -10.79
C LEU A 247 -3.96 9.30 -11.95
N LEU A 248 -4.81 8.28 -12.05
CA LEU A 248 -4.72 7.30 -13.15
C LEU A 248 -4.93 7.97 -14.51
N ASN A 249 -5.84 8.94 -14.63
CA ASN A 249 -6.02 9.69 -15.89
C ASN A 249 -4.77 10.52 -16.22
N GLU A 250 -4.12 11.14 -15.24
CA GLU A 250 -2.83 11.81 -15.46
C GLU A 250 -1.78 10.84 -15.99
N LEU A 251 -1.60 9.69 -15.33
CA LEU A 251 -0.61 8.67 -15.71
C LEU A 251 -0.88 8.08 -17.11
N ALA A 252 -2.14 7.93 -17.51
CA ALA A 252 -2.47 7.45 -18.85
C ALA A 252 -2.05 8.43 -19.96
N ASN A 253 -2.03 9.73 -19.65
CA ASN A 253 -1.71 10.80 -20.59
C ASN A 253 -0.27 11.30 -20.47
N ASP A 254 0.49 10.84 -19.48
CA ASP A 254 1.88 11.25 -19.26
C ASP A 254 2.84 10.58 -20.25
N GLU A 255 3.37 11.36 -21.20
CA GLU A 255 4.29 10.90 -22.24
C GLU A 255 5.67 10.49 -21.71
N ARG A 256 6.04 10.89 -20.48
CA ARG A 256 7.28 10.45 -19.83
C ARG A 256 7.24 8.96 -19.48
N LEU A 257 6.04 8.40 -19.32
CA LEU A 257 5.86 7.00 -18.96
C LEU A 257 5.92 6.10 -20.19
N PRO A 258 6.52 4.90 -20.08
CA PRO A 258 6.47 3.89 -21.14
C PRO A 258 5.04 3.62 -21.63
N LEU A 259 4.89 3.49 -22.95
CA LEU A 259 3.58 3.24 -23.59
C LEU A 259 2.85 2.03 -23.00
N ILE A 260 3.59 0.99 -22.60
CA ILE A 260 3.02 -0.19 -21.95
C ILE A 260 2.35 0.13 -20.60
N ALA A 261 2.94 1.02 -19.81
CA ALA A 261 2.36 1.47 -18.53
C ALA A 261 1.09 2.27 -18.79
N ARG A 262 1.15 3.26 -19.68
CA ARG A 262 -0.01 4.09 -20.06
C ARG A 262 -1.20 3.26 -20.55
N ASN A 263 -0.95 2.31 -21.46
CA ASN A 263 -1.99 1.41 -21.97
C ASN A 263 -2.57 0.49 -20.89
N HIS A 264 -1.76 0.07 -19.91
CA HIS A 264 -2.27 -0.71 -18.78
C HIS A 264 -3.12 0.16 -17.85
N THR A 265 -2.68 1.38 -17.55
CA THR A 265 -3.44 2.36 -16.77
C THR A 265 -4.82 2.61 -17.37
N LEU A 266 -4.93 2.78 -18.70
CA LEU A 266 -6.22 2.91 -19.39
C LEU A 266 -7.17 1.73 -19.10
N ARG A 267 -6.66 0.49 -19.16
CA ARG A 267 -7.46 -0.70 -18.82
C ARG A 267 -7.89 -0.69 -17.36
N LEU A 268 -7.05 -0.25 -16.43
CA LEU A 268 -7.41 -0.15 -15.01
C LEU A 268 -8.51 0.89 -14.79
N ILE A 269 -8.44 2.05 -15.46
CA ILE A 269 -9.48 3.09 -15.41
C ILE A 269 -10.83 2.51 -15.85
N GLU A 270 -10.87 1.79 -16.97
CA GLU A 270 -12.10 1.15 -17.47
C GLU A 270 -12.64 0.12 -16.47
N GLN A 271 -11.76 -0.72 -15.89
CA GLN A 271 -12.15 -1.71 -14.89
C GLN A 271 -12.74 -1.08 -13.64
N ILE A 272 -12.14 -0.01 -13.13
CA ILE A 272 -12.63 0.74 -11.96
C ILE A 272 -14.00 1.34 -12.27
N LYS A 273 -14.13 2.04 -13.40
CA LYS A 273 -15.40 2.65 -13.84
C LYS A 273 -16.50 1.61 -14.03
N LYS A 274 -16.17 0.42 -14.53
CA LYS A 274 -17.14 -0.68 -14.70
C LYS A 274 -17.62 -1.25 -13.38
N LYS A 275 -16.74 -1.37 -12.38
CA LYS A 275 -17.08 -1.88 -11.04
C LYS A 275 -17.82 -0.87 -10.16
N ALA A 276 -17.70 0.42 -10.47
CA ALA A 276 -18.38 1.51 -9.74
C ALA A 276 -19.83 1.74 -10.22
N LYS A 277 -20.22 1.16 -11.35
CA LYS A 277 -21.60 1.13 -11.84
C LYS A 277 -22.36 -0.02 -11.21
#